data_AF-A0A1I7ER59-F1
#
_entry.id   AF-A0A1I7ER59-F1
#
_cell.length_a   1.000
_cell.length_b   1.000
_cell.length_c   1.000
_cell.angle_alpha   90.00
_cell.angle_beta   90.00
_cell.angle_gamma   90.00
#
_symmetry.space_group_name_H-M   'P 1'
#
loop_
_entity.id
_entity.type
_entity.pdbx_description
1 polymer ?
#
loop_
_entity_poly.entity_id
_entity_poly.type
_entity_poly.pdbx_seq_one_letter_code
_entity_poly.pdbx_strand_id
1 'polypeptide(L)'
;MWLSFTQTGDTMAERIISSTTHDAYMTVRDHIADGWVASVCVVPKGAAKSNEPIIKLDTFFEREDAAWESAETLARAELNNLK
;
A
#
# COMPACT_ATOMS: atom_id res chain seq x y z
N MET A 1 -15.39 -10.32 2.24
CA MET A 1 -14.56 -10.79 3.36
C MET A 1 -13.56 -9.67 3.67
N TRP A 2 -13.90 -8.88 4.70
CA TRP A 2 -13.13 -7.93 5.52
C TRP A 2 -11.93 -7.18 4.89
N LEU A 3 -12.19 -5.94 4.45
CA LEU A 3 -11.18 -4.87 4.38
C LEU A 3 -11.16 -4.18 5.76
N SER A 4 -10.05 -4.26 6.47
CA SER A 4 -9.86 -3.55 7.74
C SER A 4 -9.17 -2.23 7.45
N PHE A 5 -9.85 -1.12 7.74
CA PHE A 5 -9.33 0.23 7.56
C PHE A 5 -8.82 0.73 8.92
N THR A 6 -7.52 0.95 9.05
CA THR A 6 -6.92 1.60 10.23
C THR A 6 -6.46 2.99 9.81
N GLN A 7 -7.32 3.99 10.04
CA GLN A 7 -6.97 5.40 9.84
C GLN A 7 -6.14 5.87 11.05
N THR A 8 -4.83 6.03 10.86
CA THR A 8 -3.94 6.62 11.87
C THR A 8 -3.82 8.11 11.56
N GLY A 9 -4.11 8.97 12.55
CA GLY A 9 -4.09 10.43 12.41
C GLY A 9 -2.68 10.98 12.12
N ASP A 10 -2.65 12.13 11.42
CA ASP A 10 -1.52 12.85 10.81
C ASP A 10 -1.02 12.27 9.47
N THR A 11 -1.72 12.68 8.41
CA THR A 11 -1.36 12.68 6.96
C THR A 11 -0.71 11.42 6.36
N MET A 12 -0.90 10.25 6.97
CA MET A 12 -0.46 8.96 6.45
C MET A 12 -1.58 7.94 6.62
N ALA A 13 -2.26 7.61 5.52
CA ALA A 13 -3.31 6.60 5.54
C ALA A 13 -2.71 5.24 5.13
N GLU A 14 -2.80 4.24 6.02
CA GLU A 14 -2.39 2.86 5.75
C GLU A 14 -3.62 1.99 5.48
N ARG A 15 -3.56 1.16 4.44
CA ARG A 15 -4.53 0.10 4.13
C ARG A 15 -3.79 -1.19 3.84
N ILE A 16 -4.42 -2.33 4.15
CA ILE A 16 -3.79 -3.63 3.99
C ILE A 16 -4.74 -4.57 3.26
N ILE A 17 -4.24 -5.25 2.23
CA ILE A 17 -4.92 -6.34 1.54
C ILE A 17 -4.22 -7.63 1.89
N SER A 18 -4.90 -8.48 2.65
CA SER A 18 -4.41 -9.80 2.99
C SER A 18 -4.86 -10.84 1.98
N SER A 19 -3.91 -11.62 1.47
CA SER A 19 -4.14 -12.83 0.68
C SER A 19 -3.88 -14.08 1.53
N THR A 20 -3.97 -15.27 0.92
CA THR A 20 -3.68 -16.55 1.58
C THR A 20 -2.20 -16.72 1.92
N THR A 21 -1.30 -16.20 1.08
CA THR A 21 0.17 -16.40 1.20
C THR A 21 0.94 -15.12 1.51
N HIS A 22 0.38 -13.95 1.19
CA HIS A 22 1.05 -12.65 1.32
C HIS A 22 0.08 -11.59 1.85
N ASP A 23 0.62 -10.56 2.49
CA ASP A 23 -0.07 -9.35 2.89
C ASP A 23 0.52 -8.16 2.12
N ALA A 24 -0.34 -7.37 1.48
CA ALA A 24 0.04 -6.15 0.80
C ALA A 24 -0.35 -4.94 1.65
N TYR A 25 0.65 -4.24 2.16
CA TYR A 25 0.54 -2.97 2.86
C TYR A 25 0.59 -1.84 1.84
N MET A 26 -0.32 -0.89 1.98
CA MET A 26 -0.43 0.28 1.12
C MET A 26 -0.45 1.49 2.01
N THR A 27 0.39 2.46 1.72
CA THR A 27 0.49 3.72 2.45
C THR A 27 0.37 4.86 1.47
N VAL A 28 -0.61 5.72 1.65
CA VAL A 28 -0.71 6.99 0.93
C VAL A 28 -0.37 8.09 1.91
N ARG A 29 0.60 8.93 1.55
CA ARG A 29 1.01 10.09 2.34
C ARG A 29 0.93 11.36 1.51
N ASP A 30 0.57 12.45 2.16
CA ASP A 30 0.70 13.78 1.58
C ASP A 30 2.19 14.15 1.48
N HIS A 31 2.58 14.71 0.35
CA HIS A 31 3.91 15.20 0.08
C HIS A 31 3.85 16.72 -0.02
N ILE A 32 4.83 17.37 0.62
CA ILE A 32 4.95 18.83 0.89
C ILE A 32 4.85 19.73 -0.36
N ALA A 33 4.75 19.16 -1.57
CA ALA A 33 4.61 19.86 -2.86
C ALA A 33 3.24 19.61 -3.51
N ASP A 34 2.14 19.73 -2.75
CA ASP A 34 0.74 19.61 -3.23
C ASP A 34 0.41 18.26 -3.92
N GLY A 35 1.13 17.19 -3.56
CA GLY A 35 1.02 15.89 -4.21
C GLY A 35 0.88 14.75 -3.20
N TRP A 36 0.35 13.62 -3.66
CA TRP A 36 0.16 12.42 -2.87
C TRP A 36 1.14 11.35 -3.33
N VAL A 37 1.81 10.70 -2.39
CA VAL A 37 2.69 9.57 -2.69
C VAL A 37 2.03 8.30 -2.23
N ALA A 38 1.81 7.37 -3.15
CA ALA A 38 1.39 6.02 -2.85
C ALA A 38 2.59 5.08 -2.80
N SER A 39 2.68 4.32 -1.72
CA SER A 39 3.64 3.25 -1.55
C SER A 39 2.95 1.92 -1.27
N VAL A 40 3.42 0.87 -1.93
CA VAL A 40 2.92 -0.50 -1.75
C VAL A 40 4.08 -1.38 -1.34
N CYS A 41 3.88 -2.16 -0.28
CA CYS A 41 4.81 -3.15 0.25
C CYS A 41 4.11 -4.49 0.36
N VAL A 42 4.58 -5.50 -0.36
CA VAL A 42 4.02 -6.85 -0.31
C VAL A 42 4.98 -7.73 0.47
N VAL A 43 4.50 -8.33 1.55
CA VAL A 43 5.28 -9.23 2.40
C VAL A 43 4.63 -10.60 2.46
N PRO A 44 5.41 -11.70 2.48
CA PRO A 44 4.86 -13.01 2.74
C PRO A 44 4.31 -13.12 4.15
N LYS A 45 3.23 -13.88 4.31
CA LYS A 45 2.67 -14.17 5.63
C LYS A 45 3.69 -14.92 6.48
N GLY A 46 4.01 -14.35 7.65
CA GLY A 46 5.03 -14.88 8.56
C GLY A 46 6.43 -14.31 8.35
N ALA A 47 6.65 -13.47 7.33
CA ALA A 47 7.86 -12.67 7.21
C ALA A 47 7.74 -11.38 8.03
N ALA A 48 8.80 -11.02 8.75
CA ALA A 48 8.84 -9.75 9.47
C ALA A 48 8.90 -8.59 8.47
N LYS A 49 8.07 -7.56 8.68
CA LYS A 49 8.01 -6.28 7.92
C LYS A 49 9.39 -5.57 7.83
N SER A 50 10.39 -6.03 8.59
CA SER A 50 11.70 -5.40 8.79
C SER A 50 12.80 -5.72 7.79
N ASN A 51 12.69 -6.76 6.94
CA ASN A 51 13.89 -7.20 6.22
C ASN A 51 14.09 -6.63 4.82
N GLU A 52 13.06 -6.11 4.14
CA GLU A 52 13.24 -5.35 2.89
C GLU A 52 12.10 -4.34 2.69
N PRO A 53 12.39 -3.05 2.45
CA PRO A 53 11.39 -2.12 1.95
C PRO A 53 11.17 -2.44 0.47
N ILE A 54 10.32 -3.42 0.16
CA ILE A 54 9.87 -3.66 -1.22
C ILE A 54 8.83 -2.58 -1.55
N ILE A 55 9.27 -1.33 -1.66
CA ILE A 55 8.48 -0.19 -2.11
C ILE A 55 8.33 -0.37 -3.63
N LYS A 56 7.24 -1.00 -4.07
CA LYS A 56 6.99 -1.26 -5.50
C LYS A 56 6.41 -0.05 -6.23
N LEU A 57 5.91 0.92 -5.50
CA LEU A 57 5.35 2.14 -6.02
C LEU A 57 5.89 3.30 -5.18
N ASP A 58 6.53 4.27 -5.83
CA ASP A 58 6.84 5.57 -5.25
C ASP A 58 6.49 6.59 -6.34
N THR A 59 5.19 6.74 -6.55
CA THR A 59 4.64 7.58 -7.62
C THR A 59 3.90 8.75 -6.99
N PHE A 60 4.12 9.94 -7.57
CA PHE A 60 3.43 11.16 -7.21
C PHE A 60 2.09 11.26 -7.96
N PHE A 61 1.06 11.62 -7.23
CA PHE A 61 -0.30 11.79 -7.73
C PHE A 61 -0.83 13.16 -7.34
N GLU A 62 -1.59 13.80 -8.22
CA GLU A 62 -2.23 15.10 -7.92
C GLU A 62 -3.45 14.94 -6.99
N ARG A 63 -3.94 13.72 -6.78
CA ARG A 63 -5.14 13.42 -5.98
C ARG A 63 -4.93 12.18 -5.10
N GLU A 64 -5.41 12.24 -3.86
CA GLU A 64 -5.37 11.13 -2.90
C GLU A 64 -6.06 9.88 -3.47
N ASP A 65 -7.23 10.07 -4.10
CA ASP A 65 -8.04 8.99 -4.65
C ASP A 65 -7.29 8.21 -5.74
N ALA A 66 -6.61 8.93 -6.66
CA ALA A 66 -5.81 8.33 -7.71
C ALA A 66 -4.58 7.57 -7.16
N ALA A 67 -3.99 8.09 -6.08
CA ALA A 67 -2.91 7.42 -5.37
C ALA A 67 -3.41 6.09 -4.76
N TRP A 68 -4.59 6.10 -4.15
CA TRP A 68 -5.23 4.91 -3.60
C TRP A 68 -5.60 3.88 -4.65
N GLU A 69 -6.26 4.27 -5.74
CA GLU A 69 -6.65 3.35 -6.82
C GLU A 69 -5.43 2.68 -7.46
N SER A 70 -4.35 3.44 -7.64
CA SER A 70 -3.08 2.93 -8.18
C SER A 70 -2.40 1.96 -7.21
N ALA A 71 -2.35 2.31 -5.92
CA ALA A 71 -1.82 1.44 -4.88
C ALA A 71 -2.58 0.11 -4.79
N GLU A 72 -3.91 0.18 -4.80
CA GLU A 72 -4.77 -1.01 -4.74
C GLU A 72 -4.61 -1.90 -5.97
N THR A 73 -4.62 -1.30 -7.16
CA THR A 73 -4.46 -2.05 -8.42
C THR A 73 -3.12 -2.80 -8.44
N LEU A 74 -2.04 -2.12 -8.04
CA LEU A 74 -0.72 -2.74 -7.97
C LEU A 74 -0.67 -3.82 -6.89
N ALA A 75 -1.16 -3.55 -5.68
CA ALA A 75 -1.20 -4.52 -4.60
C ALA A 75 -1.95 -5.79 -5.03
N ARG A 76 -3.10 -5.67 -5.70
CA ARG A 76 -3.88 -6.81 -6.19
C ARG A 76 -3.16 -7.54 -7.33
N ALA A 77 -2.55 -6.83 -8.27
CA ALA A 77 -1.78 -7.44 -9.36
C ALA A 77 -0.60 -8.24 -8.81
N GLU A 78 0.15 -7.68 -7.85
CA GLU A 78 1.28 -8.36 -7.22
C GLU A 78 0.83 -9.55 -6.39
N LEU A 79 -0.22 -9.42 -5.59
CA LEU A 79 -0.79 -10.55 -4.84
C LEU A 79 -1.28 -11.68 -5.77
N ASN A 80 -1.75 -11.36 -6.98
CA ASN A 80 -2.16 -12.35 -7.97
C ASN A 80 -0.95 -13.02 -8.65
N ASN A 81 0.10 -12.27 -8.96
CA ASN A 81 1.34 -12.81 -9.50
C ASN A 81 2.09 -13.71 -8.49
N LEU A 82 1.92 -13.45 -7.19
CA LEU A 82 2.53 -14.21 -6.08
C LEU A 82 1.66 -15.38 -5.59
N LYS A 83 0.60 -15.71 -6.33
CA LYS A 83 -0.36 -16.77 -5.98
C LYS A 83 0.11 -18.16 -6.44
#